data_AF-A0A1U7XAB3-F1
#
_entry.id   AF-A0A1U7XAB3-F1
#
_cell.length_a   1.000
_cell.length_b   1.000
_cell.length_c   1.000
_cell.angle_alpha   90.00
_cell.angle_beta   90.00
_cell.angle_gamma   90.00
#
_symmetry.space_group_name_H-M   'P 1'
#
loop_
_entity.id
_entity.type
_entity.pdbx_description
1 polymer ?
#
loop_
_entity_poly.entity_id
_entity_poly.type
_entity_poly.pdbx_seq_one_letter_code
_entity_poly.pdbx_strand_id
1 'polypeptide(L)'
;MVSKEAGLTESLFLPHKDIYIEYEQASLRQLYKAKMEELRTEGQQSSESSGTIGRSKGASMASSHQQISVTVVTEFVRWNEEAVSRCTLFSSQPAAVAANVRAVFTCLLDQVSIYITEGLERARDSLTEAASLRERFVLGTSISRRVAAAAASAAEAAAAAGESSFRSFMVAVQRCGSSVAIVQQYFANSISRLLLPVDGAHAASCEEMATAMSSAEGAAYKGLQQCIETVMAEVERILSTEQKATDYRSPDDGIAPDHRPTQACSKVVAYLSRVLESAFTALEGLNKQAFLAELGNRLHKGLLNHWQKFTFNASGGLRLKRDITEYGEFVRSFNAPSVDEKFEQLGIMANVFIVAPESLSTLFEGTPSIRKDAQRFIQLREDYKSAKLAARLSSLWPSSS
;
A
#
# COMPACT_ATOMS: atom_id res chain seq x y z
N MET A 1 -26.61 -43.53 -44.02
CA MET A 1 -25.22 -43.12 -44.31
C MET A 1 -24.65 -42.24 -43.20
N VAL A 2 -25.35 -41.17 -42.80
CA VAL A 2 -24.93 -40.24 -41.72
C VAL A 2 -24.50 -40.93 -40.41
N SER A 3 -25.24 -41.91 -39.89
CA SER A 3 -24.85 -42.63 -38.65
C SER A 3 -23.65 -43.59 -38.81
N LYS A 4 -23.35 -44.08 -40.02
CA LYS A 4 -22.17 -44.93 -40.28
C LYS A 4 -20.91 -44.09 -40.45
N GLU A 5 -21.03 -42.93 -41.10
CA GLU A 5 -19.93 -41.96 -41.25
C GLU A 5 -19.55 -41.35 -39.89
N ALA A 6 -20.54 -40.98 -39.06
CA ALA A 6 -20.29 -40.50 -37.71
C ALA A 6 -19.53 -41.51 -36.84
N GLY A 7 -19.89 -42.80 -36.89
CA GLY A 7 -19.21 -43.85 -36.13
C GLY A 7 -17.78 -44.16 -36.62
N LEU A 8 -17.50 -44.00 -37.91
CA LEU A 8 -16.15 -44.13 -38.48
C LEU A 8 -15.25 -42.97 -38.05
N THR A 9 -15.75 -41.73 -38.10
CA THR A 9 -15.03 -40.56 -37.60
C THR A 9 -14.76 -40.68 -36.11
N GLU A 10 -15.74 -41.10 -35.33
CA GLU A 10 -15.58 -41.25 -33.88
C GLU A 10 -14.52 -42.30 -33.53
N SER A 11 -14.53 -43.47 -34.20
CA SER A 11 -13.53 -44.52 -33.97
C SER A 11 -12.10 -44.13 -34.40
N LEU A 12 -11.94 -43.32 -35.46
CA LEU A 12 -10.63 -42.90 -35.95
C LEU A 12 -9.99 -41.83 -35.05
N PHE A 13 -10.80 -40.96 -34.44
CA PHE A 13 -10.32 -39.84 -33.64
C PHE A 13 -10.39 -40.07 -32.13
N LEU A 14 -11.04 -41.14 -31.65
CA LEU A 14 -11.18 -41.44 -30.21
C LEU A 14 -9.85 -41.40 -29.44
N PRO A 15 -8.76 -42.07 -29.88
CA PRO A 15 -7.50 -42.06 -29.14
C PRO A 15 -6.87 -40.66 -29.06
N HIS A 16 -7.14 -39.81 -30.06
CA HIS A 16 -6.65 -38.43 -30.11
C HIS A 16 -7.48 -37.51 -29.22
N LYS A 17 -8.77 -37.78 -29.04
CA LYS A 17 -9.66 -37.03 -28.15
C LYS A 17 -9.30 -37.25 -26.67
N ASP A 18 -8.88 -38.46 -26.30
CA ASP A 18 -8.55 -38.80 -24.91
C ASP A 18 -7.31 -38.05 -24.40
N ILE A 19 -6.32 -37.83 -25.27
CA ILE A 19 -5.07 -37.13 -24.94
C ILE A 19 -5.05 -35.65 -25.35
N TYR A 20 -6.10 -35.18 -26.06
CA TYR A 20 -6.17 -33.83 -26.61
C TYR A 20 -5.94 -32.74 -25.56
N ILE A 21 -6.55 -32.91 -24.38
CA ILE A 21 -6.49 -31.89 -23.32
C ILE A 21 -5.06 -31.67 -22.81
N GLU A 22 -4.23 -32.72 -22.75
CA GLU A 22 -2.82 -32.61 -22.36
C GLU A 22 -2.02 -31.77 -23.36
N TYR A 23 -2.26 -31.97 -24.66
CA TYR A 23 -1.62 -31.17 -25.72
C TYR A 23 -2.08 -29.72 -25.70
N GLU A 24 -3.37 -29.47 -25.45
CA GLU A 24 -3.91 -28.11 -25.37
C GLU A 24 -3.30 -27.35 -24.19
N GLN A 25 -3.22 -27.97 -23.01
CA GLN A 25 -2.54 -27.38 -21.84
C GLN A 25 -1.05 -27.15 -22.10
N ALA A 26 -0.37 -28.10 -22.75
CA ALA A 26 1.04 -27.94 -23.13
C ALA A 26 1.25 -26.77 -24.10
N SER A 27 0.36 -26.61 -25.08
CA SER A 27 0.38 -25.49 -26.03
C SER A 27 0.21 -24.14 -25.33
N LEU A 28 -0.78 -24.02 -24.43
CA LEU A 28 -0.98 -22.79 -23.65
C LEU A 28 0.24 -22.45 -22.78
N ARG A 29 0.87 -23.45 -22.17
CA ARG A 29 2.10 -23.26 -21.38
C ARG A 29 3.27 -22.81 -22.26
N GLN A 30 3.36 -23.28 -23.50
CA GLN A 30 4.37 -22.83 -24.46
C GLN A 30 4.14 -21.38 -24.89
N LEU A 31 2.89 -21.00 -25.21
CA LEU A 31 2.53 -19.62 -25.54
C LEU A 31 2.87 -18.66 -24.40
N TYR A 32 2.54 -19.03 -23.16
CA TYR A 32 2.92 -18.26 -21.98
C TYR A 32 4.44 -18.09 -21.86
N LYS A 33 5.20 -19.18 -21.95
CA LYS A 33 6.67 -19.12 -21.87
C LYS A 33 7.27 -18.24 -22.96
N ALA A 34 6.79 -18.35 -24.20
CA ALA A 34 7.24 -17.53 -25.31
C ALA A 34 6.96 -16.04 -25.06
N LYS A 35 5.76 -15.70 -24.56
CA LYS A 35 5.40 -14.31 -24.24
C LYS A 35 6.19 -13.74 -23.08
N MET A 36 6.44 -14.54 -22.04
CA MET A 36 7.28 -14.09 -20.92
C MET A 36 8.73 -13.82 -21.37
N GLU A 37 9.25 -14.60 -22.31
CA GLU A 37 10.58 -14.36 -22.89
C GLU A 37 10.59 -13.13 -23.80
N GLU A 38 9.57 -12.93 -24.64
CA GLU A 38 9.36 -11.71 -25.44
C GLU A 38 9.40 -10.47 -24.54
N LEU A 39 8.59 -10.45 -23.49
CA LEU A 39 8.55 -9.39 -22.50
C LEU A 39 9.94 -9.16 -21.89
N ARG A 40 10.65 -10.22 -21.47
CA ARG A 40 11.99 -10.10 -20.90
C ARG A 40 12.98 -9.43 -21.85
N THR A 41 12.91 -9.76 -23.15
CA THR A 41 13.79 -9.15 -24.18
C THR A 41 13.47 -7.68 -24.45
N GLU A 42 12.19 -7.29 -24.48
CA GLU A 42 11.77 -5.88 -24.59
C GLU A 42 12.24 -5.03 -23.40
N GLY A 43 12.20 -5.61 -22.19
CA GLY A 43 12.71 -4.98 -20.98
C GLY A 43 14.23 -4.72 -21.03
N GLN A 44 15.01 -5.61 -21.65
CA GLN A 44 16.46 -5.45 -21.80
C GLN A 44 16.82 -4.39 -22.83
N GLN A 45 16.15 -4.38 -23.99
CA GLN A 45 16.41 -3.40 -25.06
C GLN A 45 16.05 -1.96 -24.64
N SER A 46 14.97 -1.79 -23.88
CA SER A 46 14.60 -0.48 -23.33
C SER A 46 15.64 0.05 -22.33
N SER A 47 16.25 -0.83 -21.53
CA SER A 47 17.33 -0.45 -20.60
C SER A 47 18.65 -0.07 -21.31
N GLU A 48 18.99 -0.71 -22.43
CA GLU A 48 20.23 -0.42 -23.17
C GLU A 48 20.14 0.89 -23.98
N SER A 49 18.96 1.19 -24.56
CA SER A 49 18.75 2.41 -25.34
C SER A 49 18.77 3.71 -24.51
N SER A 50 18.47 3.63 -23.20
CA SER A 50 18.50 4.79 -22.30
C SER A 50 19.92 5.14 -21.80
N GLY A 51 20.94 4.37 -22.19
CA GLY A 51 22.33 4.52 -21.71
C GLY A 51 23.20 5.55 -22.45
N THR A 52 22.71 6.24 -23.48
CA THR A 52 23.58 6.98 -24.43
C THR A 52 23.39 8.49 -24.53
N ILE A 53 22.63 9.17 -23.65
CA ILE A 53 22.46 10.64 -23.76
C ILE A 53 22.59 11.35 -22.40
N GLY A 54 23.68 12.12 -22.25
CA GLY A 54 23.66 13.44 -21.60
C GLY A 54 23.69 13.52 -20.07
N ARG A 55 24.83 13.95 -19.51
CA ARG A 55 24.95 14.50 -18.15
C ARG A 55 24.08 15.75 -17.98
N SER A 56 22.92 15.62 -17.35
CA SER A 56 22.26 16.70 -16.60
C SER A 56 21.38 16.11 -15.49
N LYS A 57 21.74 16.42 -14.24
CA LYS A 57 21.13 15.92 -13.01
C LYS A 57 19.72 16.50 -12.79
N GLY A 58 18.72 15.63 -12.85
CA GLY A 58 17.38 15.79 -12.31
C GLY A 58 16.78 14.40 -12.14
N ALA A 59 16.29 14.07 -10.94
CA ALA A 59 15.92 12.72 -10.54
C ALA A 59 14.72 12.17 -11.35
N SER A 60 14.99 11.44 -12.44
CA SER A 60 14.03 10.54 -13.06
C SER A 60 14.74 9.29 -13.60
N MET A 61 15.50 8.60 -12.75
CA MET A 61 15.80 7.19 -13.00
C MET A 61 14.66 6.35 -12.44
N ALA A 62 13.50 6.43 -13.09
CA ALA A 62 12.50 5.38 -12.96
C ALA A 62 13.13 4.15 -13.61
N SER A 63 13.61 3.21 -12.80
CA SER A 63 14.00 1.89 -13.28
C SER A 63 12.87 1.36 -14.15
N SER A 64 13.17 1.09 -15.42
CA SER A 64 12.28 0.47 -16.40
C SER A 64 12.06 -0.99 -16.05
N HIS A 65 11.60 -1.26 -14.83
CA HIS A 65 11.10 -2.57 -14.45
C HIS A 65 9.78 -2.78 -15.20
N GLN A 66 9.70 -3.92 -15.87
CA GLN A 66 8.55 -4.33 -16.64
C GLN A 66 7.30 -4.36 -15.76
N GLN A 67 6.50 -3.29 -15.88
CA GLN A 67 5.24 -3.15 -15.17
C GLN A 67 4.25 -4.22 -15.65
N ILE A 68 3.33 -4.61 -14.77
CA ILE A 68 2.18 -5.43 -15.15
C ILE A 68 1.48 -4.76 -16.33
N SER A 69 1.17 -5.49 -17.39
CA SER A 69 0.39 -4.99 -18.51
C SER A 69 -0.93 -5.73 -18.59
N VAL A 70 -2.02 -4.97 -18.62
CA VAL A 70 -3.37 -5.51 -18.76
C VAL A 70 -3.55 -6.18 -20.13
N THR A 71 -2.86 -5.68 -21.17
CA THR A 71 -2.91 -6.25 -22.52
C THR A 71 -2.35 -7.66 -22.59
N VAL A 72 -1.32 -7.97 -21.80
CA VAL A 72 -0.74 -9.32 -21.71
C VAL A 72 -1.76 -10.30 -21.14
N VAL A 73 -2.51 -9.89 -20.12
CA VAL A 73 -3.59 -10.71 -19.57
C VAL A 73 -4.74 -10.87 -20.56
N THR A 74 -5.06 -9.85 -21.34
CA THR A 74 -6.02 -9.97 -22.46
C THR A 74 -5.55 -10.98 -23.51
N GLU A 75 -4.26 -11.03 -23.84
CA GLU A 75 -3.71 -12.06 -24.75
C GLU A 75 -3.85 -13.46 -24.16
N PHE A 76 -3.60 -13.64 -22.85
CA PHE A 76 -3.78 -14.94 -22.18
C PHE A 76 -5.25 -15.40 -22.24
N VAL A 77 -6.19 -14.49 -22.00
CA VAL A 77 -7.63 -14.78 -22.14
C VAL A 77 -7.96 -15.16 -23.58
N ARG A 78 -7.42 -14.45 -24.58
CA ARG A 78 -7.67 -14.78 -26.00
C ARG A 78 -7.20 -16.19 -26.36
N TRP A 79 -6.02 -16.61 -25.91
CA TRP A 79 -5.55 -17.98 -26.13
C TRP A 79 -6.48 -19.00 -25.46
N ASN A 80 -6.98 -18.67 -24.27
CA ASN A 80 -7.94 -19.51 -23.55
C ASN A 80 -9.29 -19.61 -24.27
N GLU A 81 -9.81 -18.50 -24.80
CA GLU A 81 -11.05 -18.47 -25.59
C GLU A 81 -10.96 -19.36 -26.83
N GLU A 82 -9.84 -19.29 -27.54
CA GLU A 82 -9.56 -20.15 -28.69
C GLU A 82 -9.51 -21.63 -28.27
N ALA A 83 -8.88 -21.94 -27.13
CA ALA A 83 -8.79 -23.30 -26.58
C ALA A 83 -10.15 -23.84 -26.11
N VAL A 84 -10.96 -23.02 -25.46
CA VAL A 84 -12.34 -23.36 -25.08
C VAL A 84 -13.19 -23.64 -26.31
N SER A 85 -13.04 -22.85 -27.37
CA SER A 85 -13.73 -23.08 -28.64
C SER A 85 -13.40 -24.46 -29.22
N ARG A 86 -12.12 -24.86 -29.20
CA ARG A 86 -11.70 -26.22 -29.61
C ARG A 86 -12.26 -27.32 -28.69
N CYS A 87 -12.31 -27.11 -27.38
CA CYS A 87 -12.90 -28.06 -26.43
C CYS A 87 -14.37 -28.35 -26.75
N THR A 88 -15.15 -27.33 -27.11
CA THR A 88 -16.56 -27.48 -27.50
C THR A 88 -16.75 -28.16 -28.86
N LEU A 89 -15.73 -28.16 -29.73
CA LEU A 89 -15.76 -28.82 -31.02
C LEU A 89 -15.46 -30.33 -30.91
N PHE A 90 -14.52 -30.71 -30.04
CA PHE A 90 -14.07 -32.10 -29.91
C PHE A 90 -14.99 -33.00 -29.07
N SER A 91 -15.80 -32.40 -28.19
CA SER A 91 -16.73 -33.12 -27.31
C SER A 91 -18.14 -32.54 -27.37
N SER A 92 -19.12 -33.42 -27.49
CA SER A 92 -20.55 -33.10 -27.42
C SER A 92 -21.16 -33.44 -26.06
N GLN A 93 -20.43 -34.16 -25.19
CA GLN A 93 -20.90 -34.59 -23.88
C GLN A 93 -20.65 -33.48 -22.84
N PRO A 94 -21.69 -32.98 -22.14
CA PRO A 94 -21.55 -31.88 -21.17
C PRO A 94 -20.49 -32.13 -20.10
N ALA A 95 -20.38 -33.37 -19.60
CA ALA A 95 -19.37 -33.75 -18.61
C ALA A 95 -17.93 -33.59 -19.13
N ALA A 96 -17.66 -34.04 -20.35
CA ALA A 96 -16.34 -33.95 -20.97
C ALA A 96 -16.01 -32.51 -21.40
N VAL A 97 -16.99 -31.74 -21.88
CA VAL A 97 -16.81 -30.31 -22.17
C VAL A 97 -16.44 -29.56 -20.89
N ALA A 98 -17.20 -29.76 -19.80
CA ALA A 98 -16.90 -29.11 -18.52
C ALA A 98 -15.52 -29.50 -18.00
N ALA A 99 -15.14 -30.78 -18.03
CA ALA A 99 -13.82 -31.24 -17.59
C ALA A 99 -12.69 -30.57 -18.39
N ASN A 100 -12.80 -30.55 -19.73
CA ASN A 100 -11.81 -29.92 -20.59
C ASN A 100 -11.75 -28.40 -20.35
N VAL A 101 -12.90 -27.71 -20.37
CA VAL A 101 -12.97 -26.26 -20.14
C VAL A 101 -12.35 -25.87 -18.80
N ARG A 102 -12.62 -26.63 -17.73
CA ARG A 102 -11.95 -26.41 -16.43
C ARG A 102 -10.44 -26.56 -16.54
N ALA A 103 -9.96 -27.64 -17.14
CA ALA A 103 -8.52 -27.89 -17.28
C ALA A 103 -7.79 -26.79 -18.08
N VAL A 104 -8.41 -26.24 -19.12
CA VAL A 104 -7.87 -25.11 -19.88
C VAL A 104 -7.96 -23.81 -19.06
N PHE A 105 -9.09 -23.55 -18.39
CA PHE A 105 -9.28 -22.36 -17.54
C PHE A 105 -8.29 -22.32 -16.37
N THR A 106 -8.02 -23.45 -15.71
CA THR A 106 -6.99 -23.54 -14.67
C THR A 106 -5.60 -23.14 -15.20
N CYS A 107 -5.26 -23.48 -16.45
CA CYS A 107 -4.00 -23.00 -17.04
C CYS A 107 -3.96 -21.47 -17.17
N LEU A 108 -5.07 -20.84 -17.55
CA LEU A 108 -5.16 -19.37 -17.57
C LEU A 108 -5.01 -18.78 -16.16
N LEU A 109 -5.69 -19.37 -15.16
CA LEU A 109 -5.61 -18.93 -13.77
C LEU A 109 -4.16 -18.97 -13.25
N ASP A 110 -3.45 -20.08 -13.50
CA ASP A 110 -2.04 -20.24 -13.11
C ASP A 110 -1.15 -19.17 -13.78
N GLN A 111 -1.31 -18.98 -15.09
CA GLN A 111 -0.53 -18.02 -15.87
C GLN A 111 -0.74 -16.58 -15.40
N VAL A 112 -2.00 -16.19 -15.21
CA VAL A 112 -2.35 -14.85 -14.71
C VAL A 112 -1.83 -14.67 -13.29
N SER A 113 -2.04 -15.65 -12.41
CA SER A 113 -1.58 -15.63 -11.02
C SER A 113 -0.07 -15.39 -10.93
N ILE A 114 0.73 -16.18 -11.66
CA ILE A 114 2.20 -16.04 -11.67
C ILE A 114 2.58 -14.66 -12.20
N TYR A 115 2.02 -14.26 -13.35
CA TYR A 115 2.37 -13.01 -14.01
C TYR A 115 2.13 -11.77 -13.12
N ILE A 116 0.95 -11.66 -12.51
CA ILE A 116 0.60 -10.50 -11.67
C ILE A 116 1.33 -10.55 -10.32
N THR A 117 1.53 -11.74 -9.74
CA THR A 117 2.26 -11.90 -8.47
C THR A 117 3.71 -11.44 -8.64
N GLU A 118 4.43 -11.97 -9.64
CA GLU A 118 5.81 -11.54 -9.89
C GLU A 118 5.88 -10.06 -10.28
N GLY A 119 4.89 -9.53 -11.00
CA GLY A 119 4.81 -8.11 -11.33
C GLY A 119 4.69 -7.21 -10.09
N LEU A 120 3.90 -7.61 -9.11
CA LEU A 120 3.79 -6.93 -7.82
C LEU A 120 5.08 -7.04 -7.00
N GLU A 121 5.73 -8.20 -7.00
CA GLU A 121 7.00 -8.40 -6.30
C GLU A 121 8.11 -7.55 -6.90
N ARG A 122 8.24 -7.49 -8.23
CA ARG A 122 9.18 -6.58 -8.90
C ARG A 122 8.93 -5.11 -8.56
N ALA A 123 7.66 -4.69 -8.52
CA ALA A 123 7.32 -3.32 -8.11
C ALA A 123 7.67 -3.06 -6.64
N ARG A 124 7.53 -4.07 -5.78
CA ARG A 124 7.90 -4.01 -4.36
C ARG A 124 9.41 -3.93 -4.17
N ASP A 125 10.22 -4.57 -5.02
CA ASP A 125 11.68 -4.50 -4.92
C ASP A 125 12.19 -3.05 -5.02
N SER A 126 11.55 -2.19 -5.83
CA SER A 126 11.88 -0.76 -5.88
C SER A 126 11.57 -0.01 -4.57
N LEU A 127 10.57 -0.45 -3.78
CA LEU A 127 10.33 0.08 -2.44
C LEU A 127 11.45 -0.36 -1.48
N THR A 128 11.89 -1.61 -1.59
CA THR A 128 12.98 -2.18 -0.78
C THR A 128 14.31 -1.49 -1.06
N GLU A 129 14.62 -1.24 -2.33
CA GLU A 129 15.81 -0.49 -2.72
C GLU A 129 15.77 0.95 -2.16
N ALA A 130 14.63 1.64 -2.30
CA ALA A 130 14.44 2.97 -1.73
C ALA A 130 14.59 2.97 -0.21
N ALA A 131 14.12 1.93 0.49
CA ALA A 131 14.32 1.76 1.92
C ALA A 131 15.79 1.58 2.29
N SER A 132 16.52 0.73 1.55
CA SER A 132 17.96 0.50 1.78
C SER A 132 18.80 1.78 1.59
N LEU A 133 18.41 2.64 0.64
CA LEU A 133 19.04 3.94 0.44
C LEU A 133 18.88 4.82 1.69
N ARG A 134 17.69 4.85 2.30
CA ARG A 134 17.44 5.63 3.53
C ARG A 134 18.32 5.16 4.69
N GLU A 135 18.40 3.86 4.93
CA GLU A 135 19.14 3.29 6.08
C GLU A 135 20.64 3.59 6.04
N ARG A 136 21.25 3.57 4.85
CA ARG A 136 22.68 3.88 4.66
C ARG A 136 23.06 5.27 5.15
N PHE A 137 22.13 6.22 5.16
CA PHE A 137 22.38 7.60 5.57
C PHE A 137 22.08 7.87 7.06
N VAL A 138 21.42 6.94 7.76
CA VAL A 138 21.12 7.07 9.21
C VAL A 138 22.32 6.67 10.08
N LEU A 139 23.15 5.72 9.65
CA LEU A 139 24.24 5.11 10.46
C LEU A 139 25.55 5.93 10.53
N GLY A 140 25.62 7.10 9.88
CA GLY A 140 26.90 7.78 9.64
C GLY A 140 27.25 8.96 10.55
N THR A 141 26.51 9.31 11.61
CA THR A 141 26.67 10.65 12.21
C THR A 141 27.75 10.77 13.30
N SER A 142 28.99 10.99 12.86
CA SER A 142 30.01 11.74 13.61
C SER A 142 30.71 12.73 12.67
N ILE A 143 30.00 13.75 12.13
CA ILE A 143 30.58 14.47 10.98
C ILE A 143 30.42 16.00 10.95
N SER A 144 31.50 16.62 10.43
CA SER A 144 31.70 18.03 10.11
C SER A 144 30.65 18.64 9.17
N ARG A 145 30.62 19.98 9.10
CA ARG A 145 29.63 20.80 8.37
C ARG A 145 29.47 20.46 6.88
N ARG A 146 30.53 20.01 6.19
CA ARG A 146 30.46 19.61 4.76
C ARG A 146 29.71 18.29 4.55
N VAL A 147 29.81 17.37 5.50
CA VAL A 147 29.18 16.06 5.36
C VAL A 147 27.71 16.10 5.79
N ALA A 148 27.33 17.04 6.66
CA ALA A 148 25.93 17.31 6.96
C ALA A 148 25.12 17.73 5.72
N ALA A 149 25.66 18.60 4.86
CA ALA A 149 24.99 19.02 3.62
C ALA A 149 24.86 17.87 2.60
N ALA A 150 25.91 17.05 2.46
CA ALA A 150 25.87 15.86 1.62
C ALA A 150 24.86 14.81 2.13
N ALA A 151 24.79 14.60 3.44
CA ALA A 151 23.83 13.70 4.07
C ALA A 151 22.38 14.19 3.90
N ALA A 152 22.13 15.49 4.04
CA ALA A 152 20.82 16.09 3.79
C ALA A 152 20.39 15.91 2.33
N SER A 153 21.28 16.19 1.37
CA SER A 153 20.99 15.96 -0.06
C SER A 153 20.72 14.49 -0.38
N ALA A 154 21.43 13.57 0.28
CA ALA A 154 21.23 12.15 0.09
C ALA A 154 19.90 11.66 0.68
N ALA A 155 19.51 12.18 1.84
CA ALA A 155 18.22 11.90 2.47
C ALA A 155 17.05 12.38 1.59
N GLU A 156 17.14 13.57 1.00
CA GLU A 156 16.15 14.08 0.03
C GLU A 156 16.07 13.18 -1.22
N ALA A 157 17.21 12.70 -1.74
CA ALA A 157 17.22 11.78 -2.88
C ALA A 157 16.55 10.44 -2.53
N ALA A 158 16.79 9.91 -1.32
CA ALA A 158 16.17 8.68 -0.85
C ALA A 158 14.66 8.85 -0.60
N ALA A 159 14.22 10.02 -0.13
CA ALA A 159 12.82 10.38 -0.01
C ALA A 159 12.11 10.43 -1.38
N ALA A 160 12.73 11.10 -2.36
CA ALA A 160 12.21 11.17 -3.72
C ALA A 160 12.13 9.78 -4.39
N ALA A 161 13.13 8.92 -4.17
CA ALA A 161 13.09 7.53 -4.62
C ALA A 161 11.93 6.77 -3.96
N GLY A 162 11.72 6.94 -2.64
CA GLY A 162 10.59 6.36 -1.92
C GLY A 162 9.24 6.79 -2.49
N GLU A 163 9.06 8.08 -2.77
CA GLU A 163 7.83 8.62 -3.37
C GLU A 163 7.58 8.06 -4.78
N SER A 164 8.63 7.96 -5.59
CA SER A 164 8.54 7.36 -6.93
C SER A 164 8.18 5.87 -6.87
N SER A 165 8.84 5.10 -5.99
CA SER A 165 8.56 3.68 -5.82
C SER A 165 7.15 3.43 -5.28
N PHE A 166 6.66 4.27 -4.36
CA PHE A 166 5.27 4.24 -3.90
C PHE A 166 4.28 4.39 -5.05
N ARG A 167 4.48 5.42 -5.90
CA ARG A 167 3.61 5.68 -7.05
C ARG A 167 3.63 4.51 -8.04
N SER A 168 4.81 3.99 -8.36
CA SER A 168 4.95 2.81 -9.23
C SER A 168 4.25 1.59 -8.67
N PHE A 169 4.33 1.35 -7.36
CA PHE A 169 3.63 0.24 -6.71
C PHE A 169 2.11 0.40 -6.76
N MET A 170 1.58 1.62 -6.54
CA MET A 170 0.14 1.90 -6.67
C MET A 170 -0.37 1.60 -8.08
N VAL A 171 0.39 1.97 -9.12
CA VAL A 171 0.05 1.61 -10.51
C VAL A 171 0.06 0.09 -10.71
N ALA A 172 1.02 -0.63 -10.14
CA ALA A 172 1.05 -2.09 -10.22
C ALA A 172 -0.18 -2.74 -9.56
N VAL A 173 -0.61 -2.25 -8.39
CA VAL A 173 -1.84 -2.71 -7.72
C VAL A 173 -3.08 -2.46 -8.58
N GLN A 174 -3.21 -1.26 -9.17
CA GLN A 174 -4.33 -0.94 -10.04
C GLN A 174 -4.41 -1.87 -11.27
N ARG A 175 -3.25 -2.12 -11.91
CA ARG A 175 -3.18 -3.02 -13.06
C ARG A 175 -3.42 -4.48 -12.68
N CYS A 176 -2.96 -4.92 -11.51
CA CYS A 176 -3.31 -6.22 -10.95
C CYS A 176 -4.83 -6.37 -10.78
N GLY A 177 -5.50 -5.40 -10.17
CA GLY A 177 -6.96 -5.40 -10.01
C GLY A 177 -7.70 -5.45 -11.36
N SER A 178 -7.23 -4.70 -12.35
CA SER A 178 -7.80 -4.71 -13.71
C SER A 178 -7.63 -6.08 -14.38
N SER A 179 -6.47 -6.72 -14.22
CA SER A 179 -6.21 -8.07 -14.74
C SER A 179 -7.14 -9.12 -14.11
N VAL A 180 -7.34 -9.06 -12.78
CA VAL A 180 -8.28 -9.95 -12.07
C VAL A 180 -9.71 -9.74 -12.58
N ALA A 181 -10.12 -8.47 -12.78
CA ALA A 181 -11.45 -8.15 -13.30
C ALA A 181 -11.69 -8.72 -14.70
N ILE A 182 -10.67 -8.70 -15.58
CA ILE A 182 -10.77 -9.31 -16.92
C ILE A 182 -11.02 -10.82 -16.83
N VAL A 183 -10.29 -11.52 -15.96
CA VAL A 183 -10.46 -12.97 -15.77
C VAL A 183 -11.85 -13.28 -15.20
N GLN A 184 -12.30 -12.51 -14.21
CA GLN A 184 -13.64 -12.66 -13.62
C GLN A 184 -14.75 -12.42 -14.65
N GLN A 185 -14.60 -11.39 -15.49
CA GLN A 185 -15.55 -11.07 -16.55
C GLN A 185 -15.59 -12.18 -17.61
N TYR A 186 -14.44 -12.71 -18.01
CA TYR A 186 -14.33 -13.84 -18.92
C TYR A 186 -15.00 -15.10 -18.33
N PHE A 187 -14.75 -15.38 -17.05
CA PHE A 187 -15.40 -16.50 -16.36
C PHE A 187 -16.93 -16.36 -16.38
N ALA A 188 -17.46 -15.20 -16.00
CA ALA A 188 -18.89 -14.95 -15.94
C ALA A 188 -19.56 -15.04 -17.32
N ASN A 189 -18.93 -14.49 -18.36
CA ASN A 189 -19.51 -14.40 -19.70
C ASN A 189 -19.46 -15.72 -20.47
N SER A 190 -18.34 -16.44 -20.37
CA SER A 190 -18.02 -17.56 -21.27
C SER A 190 -17.93 -18.89 -20.52
N ILE A 191 -17.06 -18.98 -19.51
CA ILE A 191 -16.76 -20.25 -18.83
C ILE A 191 -17.96 -20.77 -18.04
N SER A 192 -18.60 -19.90 -17.25
CA SER A 192 -19.67 -20.29 -16.32
C SER A 192 -20.77 -21.09 -17.00
N ARG A 193 -21.21 -20.69 -18.20
CA ARG A 193 -22.30 -21.36 -18.93
C ARG A 193 -21.95 -22.78 -19.35
N LEU A 194 -20.67 -23.06 -19.61
CA LEU A 194 -20.18 -24.38 -19.99
C LEU A 194 -20.03 -25.32 -18.78
N LEU A 195 -19.99 -24.77 -17.56
CA LEU A 195 -19.85 -25.54 -16.32
C LEU A 195 -21.19 -25.84 -15.65
N LEU A 196 -22.20 -24.97 -15.80
CA LEU A 196 -23.53 -25.13 -15.17
C LEU A 196 -24.23 -26.48 -15.44
N PRO A 197 -24.07 -27.15 -16.60
CA PRO A 197 -24.70 -28.45 -16.84
C PRO A 197 -24.14 -29.61 -16.00
N VAL A 198 -23.05 -29.39 -15.26
CA VAL A 198 -22.38 -30.43 -14.46
C VAL A 198 -22.37 -30.00 -12.99
N ASP A 199 -23.02 -30.81 -12.16
CA ASP A 199 -23.15 -30.53 -10.73
C ASP A 199 -21.78 -30.31 -10.06
N GLY A 200 -21.66 -29.19 -9.34
CA GLY A 200 -20.44 -28.81 -8.62
C GLY A 200 -19.31 -28.23 -9.48
N ALA A 201 -19.32 -28.39 -10.81
CA ALA A 201 -18.22 -27.93 -11.67
C ALA A 201 -18.02 -26.41 -11.63
N HIS A 202 -19.12 -25.64 -11.64
CA HIS A 202 -19.06 -24.18 -11.51
C HIS A 202 -18.46 -23.75 -10.16
N ALA A 203 -18.94 -24.33 -9.06
CA ALA A 203 -18.48 -24.00 -7.71
C ALA A 203 -16.99 -24.32 -7.52
N ALA A 204 -16.55 -25.49 -8.01
CA ALA A 204 -15.14 -25.89 -7.97
C ALA A 204 -14.24 -24.89 -8.72
N SER A 205 -14.66 -24.41 -9.89
CA SER A 205 -13.85 -23.42 -10.63
C SER A 205 -13.89 -22.01 -10.05
N CYS A 206 -14.94 -21.63 -9.33
CA CYS A 206 -14.93 -20.41 -8.51
C CYS A 206 -13.88 -20.51 -7.39
N GLU A 207 -13.79 -21.67 -6.73
CA GLU A 207 -12.79 -21.91 -5.68
C GLU A 207 -11.35 -21.94 -6.24
N GLU A 208 -11.14 -22.56 -7.39
CA GLU A 208 -9.86 -22.55 -8.10
C GLU A 208 -9.43 -21.13 -8.48
N MET A 209 -10.37 -20.31 -8.98
CA MET A 209 -10.10 -18.91 -9.31
C MET A 209 -9.74 -18.09 -8.08
N ALA A 210 -10.48 -18.24 -6.97
CA ALA A 210 -10.15 -17.57 -5.71
C ALA A 210 -8.77 -17.99 -5.18
N THR A 211 -8.47 -19.29 -5.21
CA THR A 211 -7.19 -19.84 -4.76
C THR A 211 -6.02 -19.31 -5.61
N ALA A 212 -6.18 -19.30 -6.93
CA ALA A 212 -5.16 -18.81 -7.85
C ALA A 212 -4.86 -17.31 -7.63
N MET A 213 -5.86 -16.49 -7.30
CA MET A 213 -5.65 -15.06 -7.07
C MET A 213 -5.07 -14.72 -5.68
N SER A 214 -5.12 -15.65 -4.72
CA SER A 214 -4.66 -15.43 -3.33
C SER A 214 -3.16 -15.09 -3.22
N SER A 215 -2.31 -15.64 -4.11
CA SER A 215 -0.87 -15.29 -4.17
C SER A 215 -0.66 -13.81 -4.49
N ALA A 216 -1.40 -13.28 -5.45
CA ALA A 216 -1.35 -11.88 -5.86
C ALA A 216 -1.88 -10.96 -4.76
N GLU A 217 -2.96 -11.35 -4.07
CA GLU A 217 -3.47 -10.64 -2.91
C GLU A 217 -2.42 -10.55 -1.79
N GLY A 218 -1.73 -11.67 -1.51
CA GLY A 218 -0.64 -11.71 -0.53
C GLY A 218 0.54 -10.82 -0.91
N ALA A 219 0.92 -10.78 -2.19
CA ALA A 219 1.97 -9.89 -2.69
C ALA A 219 1.57 -8.41 -2.61
N ALA A 220 0.33 -8.08 -3.01
CA ALA A 220 -0.23 -6.73 -2.92
C ALA A 220 -0.26 -6.26 -1.46
N TYR A 221 -0.75 -7.10 -0.54
CA TYR A 221 -0.82 -6.79 0.89
C TYR A 221 0.56 -6.45 1.46
N LYS A 222 1.58 -7.28 1.21
CA LYS A 222 2.95 -7.03 1.68
C LYS A 222 3.50 -5.71 1.14
N GLY A 223 3.31 -5.42 -0.14
CA GLY A 223 3.80 -4.17 -0.71
C GLY A 223 3.02 -2.94 -0.24
N LEU A 224 1.72 -3.05 0.03
CA LEU A 224 0.92 -1.99 0.65
C LEU A 224 1.40 -1.68 2.08
N GLN A 225 1.77 -2.69 2.87
CA GLN A 225 2.38 -2.47 4.19
C GLN A 225 3.71 -1.71 4.06
N GLN A 226 4.56 -2.10 3.12
CA GLN A 226 5.83 -1.42 2.87
C GLN A 226 5.66 0.01 2.32
N CYS A 227 4.58 0.27 1.58
CA CYS A 227 4.19 1.61 1.17
C CYS A 227 3.89 2.50 2.39
N ILE A 228 3.14 2.00 3.37
CA ILE A 228 2.87 2.71 4.63
C ILE A 228 4.18 2.98 5.38
N GLU A 229 5.07 2.00 5.47
CA GLU A 229 6.39 2.17 6.09
C GLU A 229 7.23 3.23 5.39
N THR A 230 7.21 3.26 4.05
CA THR A 230 7.92 4.25 3.24
C THR A 230 7.39 5.65 3.48
N VAL A 231 6.06 5.83 3.51
CA VAL A 231 5.43 7.12 3.81
C VAL A 231 5.76 7.57 5.24
N MET A 232 5.63 6.67 6.21
CA MET A 232 5.90 6.99 7.62
C MET A 232 7.37 7.32 7.90
N ALA A 233 8.30 6.65 7.24
CA ALA A 233 9.73 6.96 7.36
C ALA A 233 10.03 8.40 6.92
N GLU A 234 9.35 8.87 5.86
CA GLU A 234 9.51 10.25 5.39
C GLU A 234 8.82 11.26 6.31
N VAL A 235 7.63 10.94 6.84
CA VAL A 235 6.98 11.74 7.87
C VAL A 235 7.90 11.91 9.10
N GLU A 236 8.48 10.83 9.58
CA GLU A 236 9.41 10.85 10.72
C GLU A 236 10.66 11.68 10.44
N ARG A 237 11.20 11.60 9.21
CA ARG A 237 12.33 12.43 8.79
C ARG A 237 11.96 13.91 8.80
N ILE A 238 10.87 14.30 8.13
CA ILE A 238 10.39 15.70 8.07
C ILE A 238 10.19 16.23 9.48
N LEU A 239 9.46 15.50 10.33
CA LEU A 239 9.25 15.88 11.72
C LEU A 239 10.58 16.08 12.46
N SER A 240 11.53 15.17 12.31
CA SER A 240 12.82 15.25 13.00
C SER A 240 13.73 16.36 12.51
N THR A 241 13.65 16.76 11.24
CA THR A 241 14.50 17.81 10.65
C THR A 241 13.90 19.20 10.73
N GLU A 242 12.57 19.31 10.75
CA GLU A 242 11.86 20.58 10.64
C GLU A 242 11.29 21.08 11.96
N GLN A 243 10.97 20.18 12.91
CA GLN A 243 10.39 20.56 14.19
C GLN A 243 11.46 21.01 15.17
N LYS A 244 11.36 22.24 15.66
CA LYS A 244 12.31 22.83 16.61
C LYS A 244 11.74 22.82 18.02
N ALA A 245 12.61 22.71 19.02
CA ALA A 245 12.18 22.79 20.43
C ALA A 245 11.47 24.13 20.75
N THR A 246 11.90 25.21 20.10
CA THR A 246 11.31 26.55 20.24
C THR A 246 9.89 26.67 19.68
N ASP A 247 9.44 25.73 18.84
CA ASP A 247 8.05 25.71 18.36
C ASP A 247 7.07 25.41 19.49
N TYR A 248 7.48 24.58 20.45
CA TYR A 248 6.65 24.17 21.58
C TYR A 248 7.10 24.79 22.92
N ARG A 249 8.22 25.49 22.90
CA ARG A 249 8.73 26.25 24.05
C ARG A 249 9.29 27.59 23.59
N SER A 250 8.40 28.47 23.14
CA SER A 250 8.79 29.81 22.74
C SER A 250 9.18 30.63 23.99
N PRO A 251 10.27 31.42 23.93
CA PRO A 251 10.64 32.32 25.02
C PRO A 251 9.53 33.34 25.32
N ASP A 252 9.44 33.77 26.57
CA ASP A 252 8.57 34.90 26.95
C ASP A 252 9.30 36.21 26.66
N ASP A 253 9.31 36.60 25.38
CA ASP A 253 9.98 37.80 24.86
C ASP A 253 9.01 38.96 24.56
N GLY A 254 7.75 38.83 24.98
CA GLY A 254 6.70 39.82 24.75
C GLY A 254 6.16 39.85 23.31
N ILE A 255 6.59 38.92 22.45
CA ILE A 255 6.05 38.76 21.09
C ILE A 255 4.75 37.97 21.16
N ALA A 256 3.74 38.40 20.40
CA ALA A 256 2.47 37.70 20.31
C ALA A 256 2.66 36.24 19.84
N PRO A 257 1.94 35.25 20.44
CA PRO A 257 2.03 33.86 20.03
C PRO A 257 1.72 33.66 18.53
N ASP A 258 2.53 32.88 17.82
CA ASP A 258 2.24 32.51 16.43
C ASP A 258 1.09 31.48 16.40
N HIS A 259 -0.01 31.83 15.74
CA HIS A 259 -1.21 31.01 15.64
C HIS A 259 -1.23 30.08 14.42
N ARG A 260 -0.17 30.10 13.60
CA ARG A 260 -0.05 29.21 12.43
C ARG A 260 0.44 27.82 12.86
N PRO A 261 0.12 26.78 12.06
CA PRO A 261 0.74 25.48 12.25
C PRO A 261 2.26 25.60 12.09
N THR A 262 2.99 24.70 12.73
CA THR A 262 4.44 24.64 12.63
C THR A 262 4.88 24.33 11.19
N GLN A 263 6.11 24.73 10.86
CA GLN A 263 6.67 24.45 9.54
C GLN A 263 6.77 22.94 9.27
N ALA A 264 7.02 22.14 10.32
CA ALA A 264 7.04 20.69 10.25
C ALA A 264 5.65 20.13 9.90
N CYS A 265 4.61 20.58 10.60
CA CYS A 265 3.23 20.20 10.32
C CYS A 265 2.83 20.51 8.87
N SER A 266 3.07 21.74 8.42
CA SER A 266 2.77 22.17 7.06
C SER A 266 3.49 21.31 6.01
N LYS A 267 4.76 20.96 6.24
CA LYS A 267 5.54 20.10 5.33
C LYS A 267 5.05 18.65 5.31
N VAL A 268 4.68 18.09 6.47
CA VAL A 268 4.11 16.73 6.55
C VAL A 268 2.78 16.66 5.78
N VAL A 269 1.87 17.61 6.01
CA VAL A 269 0.57 17.64 5.31
C VAL A 269 0.76 17.81 3.80
N ALA A 270 1.67 18.69 3.37
CA ALA A 270 1.98 18.87 1.95
C ALA A 270 2.58 17.59 1.31
N TYR A 271 3.47 16.90 2.02
CA TYR A 271 4.01 15.62 1.57
C TYR A 271 2.93 14.55 1.45
N LEU A 272 2.13 14.35 2.50
CA LEU A 272 1.06 13.35 2.53
C LEU A 272 0.02 13.60 1.43
N SER A 273 -0.38 14.86 1.24
CA SER A 273 -1.33 15.24 0.17
C SER A 273 -0.82 14.87 -1.21
N ARG A 274 0.48 15.07 -1.47
CA ARG A 274 1.11 14.76 -2.76
C ARG A 274 1.29 13.26 -2.97
N VAL A 275 1.85 12.54 -1.98
CA VAL A 275 2.17 11.12 -2.16
C VAL A 275 0.91 10.24 -2.21
N LEU A 276 -0.12 10.59 -1.43
CA LEU A 276 -1.34 9.77 -1.37
C LEU A 276 -2.27 9.94 -2.57
N GLU A 277 -2.04 10.94 -3.44
CA GLU A 277 -2.82 11.11 -4.68
C GLU A 277 -2.93 9.80 -5.48
N SER A 278 -1.80 9.09 -5.67
CA SER A 278 -1.80 7.82 -6.39
C SER A 278 -2.52 6.69 -5.64
N ALA A 279 -2.56 6.73 -4.30
CA ALA A 279 -3.31 5.74 -3.52
C ALA A 279 -4.82 6.00 -3.60
N PHE A 280 -5.23 7.27 -3.64
CA PHE A 280 -6.64 7.65 -3.82
C PHE A 280 -7.21 7.18 -5.16
N THR A 281 -6.38 7.09 -6.21
CA THR A 281 -6.78 6.63 -7.54
C THR A 281 -6.60 5.14 -7.77
N ALA A 282 -5.60 4.50 -7.13
CA ALA A 282 -5.29 3.09 -7.37
C ALA A 282 -6.10 2.12 -6.51
N LEU A 283 -6.49 2.53 -5.31
CA LEU A 283 -7.25 1.71 -4.37
C LEU A 283 -8.73 2.11 -4.39
N GLU A 284 -9.61 1.13 -4.25
CA GLU A 284 -11.06 1.33 -4.24
C GLU A 284 -11.72 0.55 -3.09
N GLY A 285 -12.95 0.93 -2.76
CA GLY A 285 -13.79 0.25 -1.78
C GLY A 285 -13.12 -0.01 -0.42
N LEU A 286 -13.30 -1.23 0.09
CA LEU A 286 -12.79 -1.64 1.40
C LEU A 286 -11.25 -1.67 1.46
N ASN A 287 -10.57 -1.93 0.34
CA ASN A 287 -9.10 -1.94 0.30
C ASN A 287 -8.54 -0.54 0.52
N LYS A 288 -9.13 0.47 -0.12
CA LYS A 288 -8.79 1.88 0.11
C LYS A 288 -9.04 2.27 1.57
N GLN A 289 -10.20 1.91 2.10
CA GLN A 289 -10.58 2.24 3.47
C GLN A 289 -9.61 1.61 4.49
N ALA A 290 -9.28 0.32 4.33
CA ALA A 290 -8.35 -0.38 5.21
C ALA A 290 -6.94 0.21 5.16
N PHE A 291 -6.44 0.53 3.96
CA PHE A 291 -5.12 1.16 3.78
C PHE A 291 -5.04 2.53 4.46
N LEU A 292 -6.02 3.41 4.21
CA LEU A 292 -6.04 4.76 4.77
C LEU A 292 -6.27 4.74 6.29
N ALA A 293 -7.10 3.84 6.80
CA ALA A 293 -7.30 3.67 8.23
C ALA A 293 -6.00 3.23 8.93
N GLU A 294 -5.26 2.26 8.38
CA GLU A 294 -3.97 1.84 8.93
C GLU A 294 -2.94 2.97 8.86
N LEU A 295 -2.85 3.68 7.74
CA LEU A 295 -1.95 4.84 7.61
C LEU A 295 -2.29 5.92 8.65
N GLY A 296 -3.57 6.26 8.83
CA GLY A 296 -4.02 7.22 9.84
C GLY A 296 -3.65 6.78 11.26
N ASN A 297 -3.79 5.49 11.58
CA ASN A 297 -3.37 4.92 12.86
C ASN A 297 -1.85 5.02 13.08
N ARG A 298 -1.05 4.76 12.04
CA ARG A 298 0.40 4.89 12.08
C ARG A 298 0.83 6.34 12.23
N LEU A 299 0.17 7.26 11.53
CA LEU A 299 0.41 8.70 11.65
C LEU A 299 0.13 9.19 13.07
N HIS A 300 -1.04 8.86 13.63
CA HIS A 300 -1.40 9.18 15.01
C HIS A 300 -0.34 8.69 16.00
N LYS A 301 0.08 7.42 15.90
CA LYS A 301 1.12 6.85 16.77
C LYS A 301 2.49 7.53 16.58
N GLY A 302 2.86 7.83 15.32
CA GLY A 302 4.11 8.52 14.98
C GLY A 302 4.17 9.92 15.57
N LEU A 303 3.08 10.69 15.46
CA LEU A 303 2.95 12.03 16.05
C LEU A 303 3.06 12.00 17.57
N LEU A 304 2.35 11.07 18.24
CA LEU A 304 2.47 10.89 19.69
C LEU A 304 3.91 10.61 20.14
N ASN A 305 4.60 9.72 19.43
CA ASN A 305 6.00 9.40 19.71
C ASN A 305 6.93 10.59 19.45
N HIS A 306 6.63 11.39 18.43
CA HIS A 306 7.42 12.58 18.10
C HIS A 306 7.26 13.67 19.17
N TRP A 307 6.03 14.01 19.56
CA TRP A 307 5.77 15.07 20.55
C TRP A 307 6.31 14.75 21.94
N GLN A 308 6.42 13.46 22.31
CA GLN A 308 7.06 13.03 23.56
C GLN A 308 8.55 13.43 23.70
N LYS A 309 9.19 13.88 22.61
CA LYS A 309 10.57 14.36 22.62
C LYS A 309 10.71 15.83 23.02
N PHE A 310 9.59 16.53 23.25
CA PHE A 310 9.56 17.98 23.48
C PHE A 310 9.11 18.32 24.91
N THR A 311 9.40 19.55 25.30
CA THR A 311 8.85 20.18 26.51
C THR A 311 7.97 21.33 26.08
N PHE A 312 6.83 21.50 26.75
CA PHE A 312 5.79 22.44 26.34
C PHE A 312 5.55 23.52 27.38
N ASN A 313 5.43 24.76 26.92
CA ASN A 313 4.78 25.84 27.67
C ASN A 313 3.36 26.09 27.16
N ALA A 314 2.59 26.97 27.81
CA ALA A 314 1.20 27.23 27.44
C ALA A 314 1.04 27.69 25.98
N SER A 315 1.94 28.57 25.52
CA SER A 315 1.99 29.02 24.12
C SER A 315 2.25 27.86 23.14
N GLY A 316 3.22 27.01 23.46
CA GLY A 316 3.50 25.79 22.69
C GLY A 316 2.36 24.77 22.70
N GLY A 317 1.59 24.70 23.79
CA GLY A 317 0.36 23.91 23.85
C GLY A 317 -0.70 24.38 22.85
N LEU A 318 -0.89 25.70 22.72
CA LEU A 318 -1.78 26.29 21.71
C LEU A 318 -1.28 26.01 20.29
N ARG A 319 0.03 26.09 20.08
CA ARG A 319 0.65 25.79 18.78
C ARG A 319 0.52 24.32 18.40
N LEU A 320 0.72 23.40 19.34
CA LEU A 320 0.43 21.97 19.15
C LEU A 320 -1.05 21.72 18.81
N LYS A 321 -1.98 22.42 19.47
CA LYS A 321 -3.41 22.30 19.17
C LYS A 321 -3.74 22.72 17.74
N ARG A 322 -3.04 23.75 17.21
CA ARG A 322 -3.15 24.12 15.79
C ARG A 322 -2.62 23.02 14.88
N ASP A 323 -1.45 22.43 15.17
CA ASP A 323 -0.91 21.31 14.39
C ASP A 323 -1.86 20.11 14.37
N ILE A 324 -2.43 19.75 15.53
CA ILE A 324 -3.43 18.65 15.63
C ILE A 324 -4.66 18.96 14.79
N THR A 325 -5.11 20.21 14.76
CA THR A 325 -6.26 20.62 13.93
C THR A 325 -5.95 20.45 12.45
N GLU A 326 -4.77 20.88 12.01
CA GLU A 326 -4.31 20.75 10.63
C GLU A 326 -4.18 19.27 10.20
N TYR A 327 -3.55 18.43 11.04
CA TYR A 327 -3.50 17.00 10.77
C TYR A 327 -4.88 16.36 10.78
N GLY A 328 -5.76 16.75 11.69
CA GLY A 328 -7.15 16.32 11.79
C GLY A 328 -7.94 16.65 10.52
N GLU A 329 -7.81 17.87 10.01
CA GLU A 329 -8.42 18.30 8.74
C GLU A 329 -7.93 17.44 7.56
N PHE A 330 -6.64 17.14 7.51
CA PHE A 330 -6.09 16.26 6.48
C PHE A 330 -6.64 14.84 6.56
N VAL A 331 -6.59 14.19 7.73
CA VAL A 331 -7.00 12.78 7.87
C VAL A 331 -8.50 12.55 7.68
N ARG A 332 -9.35 13.58 7.85
CA ARG A 332 -10.78 13.47 7.51
C ARG A 332 -11.01 13.06 6.06
N SER A 333 -10.09 13.41 5.15
CA SER A 333 -10.15 12.96 3.75
C SER A 333 -10.07 11.43 3.60
N PHE A 334 -9.66 10.72 4.64
CA PHE A 334 -9.54 9.25 4.64
C PHE A 334 -10.90 8.56 4.79
N ASN A 335 -11.94 9.28 5.25
CA ASN A 335 -13.26 8.73 5.57
C ASN A 335 -13.16 7.51 6.52
N ALA A 336 -12.35 7.65 7.58
CA ALA A 336 -12.09 6.60 8.55
C ALA A 336 -12.48 7.10 9.97
N PRO A 337 -13.74 6.87 10.42
CA PRO A 337 -14.25 7.43 11.67
C PRO A 337 -13.40 7.10 12.91
N SER A 338 -12.80 5.90 12.94
CA SER A 338 -11.92 5.48 14.03
C SER A 338 -10.58 6.22 14.07
N VAL A 339 -10.14 6.83 12.96
CA VAL A 339 -8.98 7.72 12.90
C VAL A 339 -9.41 9.14 13.31
N ASP A 340 -10.56 9.61 12.82
CA ASP A 340 -11.09 10.94 13.16
C ASP A 340 -11.25 11.10 14.68
N GLU A 341 -11.86 10.12 15.35
CA GLU A 341 -12.04 10.10 16.80
C GLU A 341 -10.69 10.22 17.55
N LYS A 342 -9.62 9.59 17.03
CA LYS A 342 -8.29 9.67 17.65
C LYS A 342 -7.71 11.07 17.55
N PHE A 343 -7.87 11.75 16.41
CA PHE A 343 -7.39 13.13 16.27
C PHE A 343 -8.21 14.13 17.08
N GLU A 344 -9.51 13.89 17.26
CA GLU A 344 -10.34 14.66 18.20
C GLU A 344 -9.85 14.49 19.66
N GLN A 345 -9.56 13.25 20.05
CA GLN A 345 -8.99 12.91 21.35
C GLN A 345 -7.61 13.58 21.58
N LEU A 346 -6.77 13.65 20.55
CA LEU A 346 -5.51 14.43 20.61
C LEU A 346 -5.77 15.91 20.91
N GLY A 347 -6.83 16.49 20.33
CA GLY A 347 -7.22 17.88 20.57
C GLY A 347 -7.59 18.15 22.03
N ILE A 348 -8.25 17.20 22.68
CA ILE A 348 -8.53 17.25 24.13
C ILE A 348 -7.23 17.14 24.92
N MET A 349 -6.37 16.20 24.55
CA MET A 349 -5.10 15.97 25.24
C MET A 349 -4.14 17.16 25.16
N ALA A 350 -4.15 17.93 24.06
CA ALA A 350 -3.35 19.15 23.94
C ALA A 350 -3.66 20.20 25.03
N ASN A 351 -4.89 20.19 25.58
CA ASN A 351 -5.27 21.11 26.66
C ASN A 351 -4.45 20.89 27.95
N VAL A 352 -3.81 19.72 28.12
CA VAL A 352 -2.86 19.45 29.23
C VAL A 352 -1.80 20.53 29.34
N PHE A 353 -1.33 21.05 28.22
CA PHE A 353 -0.27 22.06 28.17
C PHE A 353 -0.78 23.48 28.39
N ILE A 354 -2.09 23.70 28.26
CA ILE A 354 -2.71 25.03 28.24
C ILE A 354 -3.32 25.38 29.60
N VAL A 355 -3.96 24.41 30.26
CA VAL A 355 -4.68 24.66 31.52
C VAL A 355 -3.76 24.79 32.73
N ALA A 356 -4.22 25.53 33.73
CA ALA A 356 -3.54 25.64 35.02
C ALA A 356 -3.41 24.25 35.70
N PRO A 357 -2.37 24.01 36.51
CA PRO A 357 -2.18 22.76 37.26
C PRO A 357 -3.43 22.26 38.00
N GLU A 358 -4.22 23.18 38.56
CA GLU A 358 -5.43 22.91 39.35
C GLU A 358 -6.57 22.34 38.49
N SER A 359 -6.59 22.61 37.19
CA SER A 359 -7.64 22.19 36.26
C SER A 359 -7.34 20.85 35.56
N LEU A 360 -6.17 20.26 35.80
CA LEU A 360 -5.77 19.00 35.15
C LEU A 360 -6.64 17.81 35.55
N SER A 361 -7.15 17.77 36.79
CA SER A 361 -7.99 16.67 37.29
C SER A 361 -9.32 16.58 36.53
N THR A 362 -9.97 17.72 36.32
CA THR A 362 -11.31 17.80 35.72
C THR A 362 -11.28 17.60 34.20
N LEU A 363 -10.12 17.79 33.56
CA LEU A 363 -9.98 17.73 32.09
C LEU A 363 -10.36 16.35 31.51
N PHE A 364 -10.27 15.28 32.30
CA PHE A 364 -10.40 13.89 31.83
C PHE A 364 -11.55 13.12 32.46
N GLU A 365 -12.41 13.77 33.24
CA GLU A 365 -13.55 13.12 33.90
C GLU A 365 -14.53 12.49 32.88
N GLY A 366 -14.69 13.12 31.70
CA GLY A 366 -15.53 12.63 30.60
C GLY A 366 -14.81 11.77 29.55
N THR A 367 -13.50 11.49 29.69
CA THR A 367 -12.74 10.74 28.67
C THR A 367 -11.70 9.82 29.30
N PRO A 368 -12.13 8.72 29.95
CA PRO A 368 -11.22 7.84 30.69
C PRO A 368 -10.23 7.08 29.79
N SER A 369 -10.50 6.93 28.49
CA SER A 369 -9.66 6.21 27.53
C SER A 369 -8.29 6.85 27.32
N ILE A 370 -8.20 8.19 27.33
CA ILE A 370 -6.97 8.95 27.01
C ILE A 370 -6.07 9.19 28.24
N ARG A 371 -6.53 8.77 29.42
CA ARG A 371 -5.88 8.96 30.72
C ARG A 371 -4.41 8.54 30.77
N LYS A 372 -4.07 7.37 30.20
CA LYS A 372 -2.68 6.86 30.22
C LYS A 372 -1.76 7.72 29.37
N ASP A 373 -2.21 8.16 28.21
CA ASP A 373 -1.43 9.03 27.33
C ASP A 373 -1.33 10.46 27.90
N ALA A 374 -2.42 10.95 28.50
CA ALA A 374 -2.45 12.21 29.22
C ALA A 374 -1.40 12.27 30.35
N GLN A 375 -1.25 11.20 31.14
CA GLN A 375 -0.22 11.13 32.18
C GLN A 375 1.20 11.27 31.63
N ARG A 376 1.47 10.73 30.44
CA ARG A 376 2.77 10.91 29.76
C ARG A 376 2.93 12.35 29.30
N PHE A 377 1.88 12.94 28.74
CA PHE A 377 1.89 14.31 28.25
C PHE A 377 2.07 15.34 29.38
N ILE A 378 1.48 15.13 30.56
CA ILE A 378 1.66 16.03 31.70
C ILE A 378 3.13 16.13 32.12
N GLN A 379 3.89 15.04 32.01
CA GLN A 379 5.34 15.03 32.31
C GLN A 379 6.16 15.91 31.36
N LEU A 380 5.61 16.26 30.20
CA LEU A 380 6.26 17.10 29.19
C LEU A 380 5.99 18.59 29.43
N ARG A 381 5.16 18.98 30.41
CA ARG A 381 4.97 20.38 30.76
C ARG A 381 6.25 20.99 31.33
N GLU A 382 6.53 22.24 30.99
CA GLU A 382 7.71 22.92 31.53
C GLU A 382 7.64 23.18 33.04
N ASP A 383 6.43 23.33 33.57
CA ASP A 383 6.16 23.56 34.99
C ASP A 383 5.98 22.26 35.78
N TYR A 384 6.19 21.09 35.17
CA TYR A 384 5.96 19.78 35.80
C TYR A 384 6.66 19.64 37.16
N LYS A 385 7.92 20.07 37.24
CA LYS A 385 8.72 20.03 38.47
C LYS A 385 8.37 21.16 39.44
N SER A 386 8.21 22.40 38.95
CA SER A 386 7.95 23.57 39.80
C SER A 386 6.56 23.52 40.44
N ALA A 387 5.55 23.04 39.71
CA ALA A 387 4.18 22.86 40.21
C ALA A 387 3.97 21.57 41.01
N LYS A 388 5.03 20.74 41.17
CA LYS A 388 4.99 19.44 41.88
C LYS A 388 3.89 18.51 41.36
N LEU A 389 3.72 18.45 40.03
CA LEU A 389 2.58 17.74 39.41
C LEU A 389 2.60 16.24 39.67
N ALA A 390 3.77 15.62 39.84
CA ALA A 390 3.87 14.21 40.20
C ALA A 390 3.08 13.87 41.48
N ALA A 391 3.20 14.68 42.53
CA ALA A 391 2.51 14.45 43.80
C ALA A 391 0.99 14.65 43.65
N ARG A 392 0.58 15.67 42.90
CA ARG A 392 -0.84 15.96 42.63
C ARG A 392 -1.50 14.87 41.80
N LEU A 393 -0.81 14.36 40.78
CA LEU A 393 -1.32 13.29 39.94
C LEU A 393 -1.40 11.96 40.67
N SER A 394 -0.42 11.61 41.51
CA SER A 394 -0.50 10.39 42.33
C SER A 394 -1.69 10.38 43.29
N SER A 395 -2.13 11.56 43.77
CA SER A 395 -3.34 11.66 44.58
C SER A 395 -4.65 11.59 43.78
N LEU A 396 -4.60 11.93 42.49
CA LEU A 396 -5.78 11.97 41.59
C LEU A 396 -5.94 10.68 40.78
N TRP A 397 -4.84 10.02 40.47
CA TRP A 397 -4.76 8.77 39.71
C TRP A 397 -4.00 7.71 40.51
N PRO A 398 -4.65 7.07 41.49
CA PRO A 398 -4.04 5.91 42.13
C PRO A 398 -3.73 4.88 41.03
N SER A 399 -2.47 4.42 41.01
CA SER A 399 -2.00 3.38 40.11
C SER A 399 -2.92 2.17 40.27
N SER A 400 -3.79 1.93 39.29
CA SER A 400 -4.53 0.67 39.21
C SER A 400 -3.49 -0.44 39.04
N SER A 401 -3.35 -1.25 40.09
CA SER A 401 -2.49 -2.44 40.12
C SER A 401 -2.94 -3.47 39.09
#